data_AF-K1T228-F1
#
_entry.id   AF-K1T228-F1
#
_cell.length_a   1.000
_cell.length_b   1.000
_cell.length_c   1.000
_cell.angle_alpha   90.00
_cell.angle_beta   90.00
_cell.angle_gamma   90.00
#
_symmetry.space_group_name_H-M   'P 1'
#
loop_
_entity.id
_entity.type
_entity.pdbx_description
1 polymer ?
#
loop_
_entity_poly.entity_id
_entity_poly.type
_entity_poly.pdbx_seq_one_letter_code
_entity_poly.pdbx_strand_id
1 'polypeptide(L)'
;MFFGNGKRKDIEKYIDEIGGKNGVLVCGKSFEKNGVADEFVKMSGGKIKAVFSDVRPNPTTDNVDDCVKIMREIKADFAVALGGGSPMDCCKAASAIAKGNDKIRSYHSEGKKINKDEAIPMIAVTTTSGT
;
A
#
# COMPACT_ATOMS: atom_id res chain seq x y z
N MET A 1 4.46 -15.97 2.82
CA MET A 1 4.86 -15.33 4.09
C MET A 1 6.37 -15.40 4.19
N PHE A 2 7.04 -14.26 4.30
CA PHE A 2 8.50 -14.18 4.41
C PHE A 2 8.87 -13.60 5.78
N PHE A 3 9.67 -14.32 6.57
CA PHE A 3 10.04 -13.94 7.93
C PHE A 3 11.57 -14.04 8.08
N GLY A 4 12.18 -13.11 8.84
CA GLY A 4 13.62 -13.10 9.12
C GLY A 4 14.24 -11.70 9.17
N ASN A 5 15.30 -11.56 9.97
CA ASN A 5 16.08 -10.32 10.05
C ASN A 5 16.72 -10.02 8.68
N GLY A 6 16.59 -8.79 8.18
CA GLY A 6 17.16 -8.38 6.90
C GLY A 6 16.29 -8.64 5.66
N LYS A 7 15.15 -9.35 5.77
CA LYS A 7 14.22 -9.62 4.65
C LYS A 7 13.69 -8.36 3.95
N ARG A 8 13.68 -7.21 4.63
CA ARG A 8 13.34 -5.90 4.03
C ARG A 8 14.24 -5.52 2.85
N LYS A 9 15.47 -6.07 2.80
CA LYS A 9 16.43 -5.85 1.70
C LYS A 9 16.03 -6.60 0.43
N ASP A 10 15.19 -7.62 0.53
CA ASP A 10 14.70 -8.41 -0.60
C ASP A 10 13.42 -7.80 -1.22
N ILE A 11 13.02 -6.59 -0.81
CA ILE A 11 11.76 -5.97 -1.29
C ILE A 11 11.73 -5.85 -2.82
N GLU A 12 12.85 -5.53 -3.46
CA GLU A 12 12.95 -5.48 -4.92
C GLU A 12 12.61 -6.83 -5.55
N LYS A 13 13.18 -7.91 -5.02
CA LYS A 13 12.91 -9.27 -5.49
C LYS A 13 11.43 -9.63 -5.35
N TYR A 14 10.80 -9.26 -4.24
CA TYR A 14 9.37 -9.52 -4.05
C TYR A 14 8.50 -8.72 -5.02
N ILE A 15 8.90 -7.49 -5.35
CA ILE A 15 8.24 -6.69 -6.38
C ILE A 15 8.41 -7.36 -7.75
N ASP A 16 9.59 -7.87 -8.07
CA ASP A 16 9.85 -8.57 -9.33
C ASP A 16 9.06 -9.88 -9.46
N GLU A 17 8.91 -10.65 -8.37
CA GLU A 17 8.11 -11.88 -8.34
C GLU A 17 6.63 -11.63 -8.67
N ILE A 18 6.10 -10.45 -8.34
CA ILE A 18 4.73 -10.04 -8.70
C ILE A 18 4.66 -9.25 -10.02
N GLY A 19 5.80 -9.03 -10.68
CA GLY A 19 5.90 -8.27 -11.93
C GLY A 19 5.61 -6.77 -11.80
N GLY A 20 5.76 -6.20 -10.60
CA GLY A 20 5.41 -4.82 -10.29
C GLY A 20 6.38 -3.78 -10.90
N LYS A 21 5.84 -2.66 -11.40
CA LYS A 21 6.63 -1.60 -12.06
C LYS A 21 6.39 -0.23 -11.45
N ASN A 22 5.15 0.07 -11.06
CA ASN A 22 4.73 1.33 -10.47
C ASN A 22 4.03 1.06 -9.13
N GLY A 23 4.74 1.29 -8.04
CA GLY A 23 4.25 1.00 -6.69
C GLY A 23 3.98 2.25 -5.86
N VAL A 24 3.03 2.14 -4.94
CA VAL A 24 2.86 3.07 -3.82
C VAL A 24 3.30 2.40 -2.52
N LEU A 25 4.10 3.11 -1.72
CA LEU A 25 4.37 2.74 -0.34
C LEU A 25 3.36 3.41 0.58
N VAL A 26 2.56 2.63 1.30
CA VAL A 26 1.60 3.10 2.29
C VAL A 26 2.16 2.86 3.68
N CYS A 27 2.38 3.91 4.46
CA CYS A 27 2.93 3.79 5.81
C CYS A 27 2.34 4.82 6.77
N GLY A 28 2.66 4.70 8.06
CA GLY A 28 2.39 5.77 9.02
C GLY A 28 3.43 6.89 8.94
N LYS A 29 3.05 8.12 9.35
CA LYS A 29 3.94 9.31 9.37
C LYS A 29 5.28 9.10 10.06
N SER A 30 5.34 8.24 11.09
CA SER A 30 6.59 7.96 11.80
C SER A 30 7.64 7.27 10.90
N PHE A 31 7.22 6.45 9.94
CA PHE A 31 8.15 5.78 9.02
C PHE A 31 8.73 6.72 7.98
N GLU A 32 7.95 7.71 7.55
CA GLU A 32 8.44 8.80 6.71
C GLU A 32 9.40 9.70 7.50
N LYS A 33 9.01 10.16 8.68
CA LYS A 33 9.85 11.03 9.53
C LYS A 33 11.19 10.40 9.93
N ASN A 34 11.21 9.08 10.14
CA ASN A 34 12.41 8.36 10.56
C ASN A 34 13.26 7.87 9.36
N GLY A 35 12.92 8.25 8.12
CA GLY A 35 13.68 7.89 6.92
C GLY A 35 13.51 6.45 6.45
N VAL A 36 12.66 5.65 7.12
CA VAL A 36 12.42 4.26 6.75
C VAL A 36 11.67 4.18 5.42
N ALA A 37 10.73 5.09 5.16
CA ALA A 37 10.04 5.14 3.87
C ALA A 37 11.03 5.36 2.71
N ASP A 38 12.00 6.25 2.89
CA ASP A 38 13.04 6.53 1.89
C ASP A 38 13.96 5.32 1.68
N GLU A 39 14.28 4.57 2.73
CA GLU A 39 14.99 3.28 2.58
C GLU A 39 14.21 2.34 1.67
N PHE A 40 12.90 2.18 1.87
CA PHE A 40 12.06 1.31 1.03
C PHE A 40 12.01 1.78 -0.42
N VAL A 41 11.89 3.08 -0.66
CA VAL A 41 11.92 3.65 -2.01
C VAL A 41 13.27 3.31 -2.68
N LYS A 42 14.40 3.52 -2.00
CA LYS A 42 15.74 3.20 -2.52
C LYS A 42 15.91 1.70 -2.77
N MET A 43 15.49 0.86 -1.83
CA MET A 43 15.57 -0.60 -1.95
C MET A 43 14.65 -1.18 -3.01
N SER A 44 13.66 -0.42 -3.52
CA SER A 44 12.73 -0.91 -4.55
C SER A 44 13.30 -0.89 -5.97
N GLY A 45 14.53 -0.41 -6.17
CA GLY A 45 15.09 -0.23 -7.52
C GLY A 45 14.35 0.82 -8.34
N GLY A 46 13.69 1.79 -7.68
CA GLY A 46 12.89 2.83 -8.33
C GLY A 46 11.51 2.37 -8.80
N LYS A 47 11.03 1.20 -8.36
CA LYS A 47 9.69 0.68 -8.67
C LYS A 47 8.62 1.30 -7.78
N ILE A 48 8.95 1.69 -6.54
CA ILE A 48 8.06 2.53 -5.72
C ILE A 48 8.18 3.98 -6.21
N LYS A 49 7.08 4.54 -6.72
CA LYS A 49 7.02 5.87 -7.34
C LYS A 49 6.42 6.93 -6.43
N ALA A 50 5.63 6.53 -5.44
CA ALA A 50 5.00 7.44 -4.50
C ALA A 50 4.95 6.83 -3.09
N VAL A 51 4.89 7.72 -2.09
CA VAL A 51 4.72 7.37 -0.68
C VAL A 51 3.46 8.05 -0.17
N PHE A 52 2.60 7.29 0.50
CA PHE A 52 1.43 7.78 1.22
C PHE A 52 1.61 7.52 2.70
N SER A 53 1.86 8.58 3.47
CA SER A 53 2.16 8.51 4.90
C SER A 53 1.05 9.02 5.82
N ASP A 54 -0.02 9.59 5.26
CA ASP A 54 -1.11 10.23 6.02
C ASP A 54 -2.16 9.24 6.54
N VAL A 55 -1.74 8.01 6.86
CA VAL A 55 -2.61 7.04 7.51
C VAL A 55 -2.74 7.41 9.00
N ARG A 56 -3.97 7.77 9.41
CA ARG A 56 -4.30 8.08 10.81
C ARG A 56 -4.63 6.81 11.61
N PRO A 57 -4.49 6.83 12.96
CA PRO A 57 -4.81 5.68 13.83
C PRO A 57 -6.25 5.12 13.78
N ASN A 58 -7.14 5.69 12.97
CA ASN A 58 -8.42 5.11 12.56
C ASN A 58 -8.61 5.55 11.10
N PRO A 59 -8.32 4.71 10.09
CA PRO A 59 -8.38 5.13 8.71
C PRO A 59 -9.82 5.48 8.36
N THR A 60 -10.06 6.73 7.98
CA THR A 60 -11.36 7.15 7.44
C THR A 60 -11.46 6.72 5.98
N THR A 61 -12.68 6.72 5.43
CA THR A 61 -12.89 6.53 3.99
C THR A 61 -12.09 7.53 3.15
N ASP A 62 -11.86 8.73 3.67
CA ASP A 62 -11.10 9.79 2.99
C ASP A 62 -9.62 9.39 2.86
N ASN A 63 -9.02 8.76 3.88
CA ASN A 63 -7.64 8.28 3.78
C ASN A 63 -7.47 7.22 2.69
N VAL A 64 -8.47 6.34 2.54
CA VAL A 64 -8.45 5.34 1.47
C VAL A 64 -8.63 6.01 0.12
N ASP A 65 -9.56 6.95 -0.02
CA ASP A 65 -9.80 7.67 -1.28
C ASP A 65 -8.56 8.49 -1.71
N ASP A 66 -7.87 9.14 -0.77
CA ASP A 66 -6.61 9.86 -1.04
C ASP A 66 -5.50 8.92 -1.50
N CYS A 67 -5.38 7.75 -0.84
CA CYS A 67 -4.42 6.72 -1.23
C CYS A 67 -4.72 6.17 -2.63
N VAL A 68 -6.00 5.90 -2.93
CA VAL A 68 -6.47 5.45 -4.25
C VAL A 68 -6.19 6.49 -5.32
N LYS A 69 -6.37 7.78 -5.01
CA LYS A 69 -6.06 8.86 -5.95
C LYS A 69 -4.58 8.82 -6.36
N ILE A 70 -3.67 8.68 -5.40
CA ILE A 70 -2.23 8.54 -5.69
C ILE A 70 -1.97 7.29 -6.52
N MET A 71 -2.55 6.15 -6.15
CA MET A 71 -2.43 4.90 -6.92
C MET A 71 -2.87 5.08 -8.37
N ARG A 72 -3.96 5.80 -8.62
CA ARG A 72 -4.46 6.07 -9.98
C ARG A 72 -3.56 7.04 -10.76
N GLU A 73 -3.09 8.11 -10.12
CA GLU A 73 -2.22 9.12 -10.73
C GLU A 73 -0.92 8.50 -11.28
N ILE A 74 -0.30 7.60 -10.51
CA ILE A 74 0.92 6.92 -10.94
C ILE A 74 0.68 5.64 -11.75
N LYS A 75 -0.60 5.30 -12.00
CA LYS A 75 -1.02 4.02 -12.61
C LYS A 75 -0.38 2.82 -11.89
N ALA A 76 -0.57 2.78 -10.58
CA ALA A 76 0.02 1.79 -9.71
C ALA A 76 -0.42 0.37 -10.12
N ASP A 77 0.53 -0.54 -10.18
CA ASP A 77 0.32 -1.97 -10.44
C ASP A 77 0.67 -2.84 -9.23
N PHE A 78 1.22 -2.27 -8.15
CA PHE A 78 1.33 -2.89 -6.84
C PHE A 78 1.30 -1.86 -5.71
N ALA A 79 1.10 -2.33 -4.48
CA ALA A 79 1.23 -1.52 -3.27
C ALA A 79 2.09 -2.22 -2.23
N VAL A 80 2.79 -1.44 -1.40
CA VAL A 80 3.55 -1.94 -0.25
C VAL A 80 2.96 -1.29 1.01
N ALA A 81 2.48 -2.08 1.97
CA ALA A 81 2.12 -1.56 3.28
C ALA A 81 3.27 -1.74 4.26
N LEU A 82 3.66 -0.66 4.95
CA LEU A 82 4.69 -0.67 5.99
C LEU A 82 4.09 -0.14 7.30
N GLY A 83 3.97 -1.02 8.30
CA GLY A 83 3.47 -0.62 9.62
C GLY A 83 2.69 -1.73 10.32
N GLY A 84 1.75 -1.33 11.18
CA GLY A 84 0.79 -2.23 11.82
C GLY A 84 -0.55 -2.32 11.08
N GLY A 85 -1.62 -2.71 11.79
CA GLY A 85 -2.95 -2.95 11.20
C GLY A 85 -3.54 -1.75 10.44
N SER A 86 -3.45 -0.53 10.97
CA SER A 86 -4.06 0.65 10.33
C SER A 86 -3.51 0.97 8.91
N PRO A 87 -2.17 1.10 8.70
CA PRO A 87 -1.61 1.22 7.35
C PRO A 87 -1.92 0.02 6.44
N MET A 88 -2.01 -1.18 7.02
CA MET A 88 -2.33 -2.38 6.26
C MET A 88 -3.79 -2.37 5.75
N ASP A 89 -4.74 -2.04 6.61
CA ASP A 89 -6.17 -1.96 6.25
C ASP A 89 -6.42 -0.87 5.21
N CYS A 90 -5.81 0.31 5.39
CA CYS A 90 -5.88 1.38 4.41
C CYS A 90 -5.32 0.94 3.05
N CYS A 91 -4.15 0.30 3.05
CA CYS A 91 -3.52 -0.19 1.83
C CYS A 91 -4.35 -1.28 1.16
N LYS A 92 -4.93 -2.20 1.93
CA LYS A 92 -5.78 -3.29 1.43
C LYS A 92 -7.05 -2.75 0.77
N ALA A 93 -7.74 -1.83 1.44
CA ALA A 93 -8.93 -1.19 0.91
C ALA A 93 -8.62 -0.41 -0.38
N ALA A 94 -7.53 0.36 -0.40
CA ALA A 94 -7.11 1.11 -1.58
C ALA A 94 -6.73 0.19 -2.74
N SER A 95 -5.95 -0.86 -2.46
CA SER A 95 -5.49 -1.83 -3.46
C SER A 95 -6.64 -2.58 -4.11
N ALA A 96 -7.76 -2.80 -3.40
CA ALA A 96 -8.92 -3.49 -3.93
C ALA A 96 -9.67 -2.69 -5.00
N ILE A 97 -9.55 -1.37 -5.02
CA ILE A 97 -10.30 -0.48 -5.92
C ILE A 97 -9.39 0.43 -6.78
N ALA A 98 -8.09 0.14 -6.79
CA ALA A 98 -7.06 1.00 -7.35
C ALA A 98 -7.27 1.29 -8.85
N LYS A 99 -7.69 0.29 -9.64
CA LYS A 99 -7.94 0.46 -11.08
C LYS A 99 -9.40 0.81 -11.42
N GLY A 100 -10.29 0.80 -10.43
CA GLY A 100 -11.68 1.25 -10.59
C GLY A 100 -11.76 2.77 -10.72
N ASN A 101 -12.97 3.32 -10.80
CA ASN A 101 -13.20 4.77 -10.82
C ASN A 101 -14.01 5.27 -9.60
N ASP A 102 -14.55 4.36 -8.80
CA ASP A 102 -15.40 4.72 -7.67
C ASP A 102 -14.59 5.06 -6.42
N LYS A 103 -15.30 5.59 -5.42
CA LYS A 103 -14.80 5.83 -4.07
C LYS A 103 -15.02 4.60 -3.20
N ILE A 104 -14.23 4.47 -2.13
CA ILE A 104 -14.35 3.33 -1.21
C ILE A 104 -15.75 3.23 -0.57
N ARG A 105 -16.44 4.37 -0.40
CA ARG A 105 -17.80 4.43 0.17
C ARG A 105 -18.80 3.58 -0.60
N SER A 106 -18.68 3.49 -1.92
CA SER A 106 -19.59 2.67 -2.73
C SER A 106 -19.46 1.17 -2.45
N TYR A 107 -18.26 0.72 -2.04
CA TYR A 107 -18.03 -0.67 -1.65
C TYR A 107 -18.33 -0.92 -0.16
N HIS A 108 -18.17 0.09 0.69
CA HIS A 108 -18.37 -0.04 2.14
C HIS A 108 -19.83 0.14 2.59
N SER A 109 -20.58 1.05 1.97
CA SER A 109 -21.93 1.44 2.41
C SER A 109 -23.03 1.16 1.39
N GLU A 110 -22.70 1.08 0.09
CA GLU A 110 -23.68 0.92 -1.00
C GLU A 110 -23.74 -0.51 -1.55
N GLY A 111 -22.95 -1.44 -0.98
CA GLY A 111 -22.99 -2.87 -1.31
C GLY A 111 -22.39 -3.24 -2.67
N LYS A 112 -21.65 -2.33 -3.32
CA LYS A 112 -20.95 -2.64 -4.56
C LYS A 112 -19.93 -3.74 -4.32
N LYS A 113 -19.96 -4.78 -5.16
CA LYS A 113 -18.98 -5.88 -5.08
C LYS A 113 -17.64 -5.41 -5.62
N ILE A 114 -16.57 -5.78 -4.92
CA ILE A 114 -15.20 -5.58 -5.38
C ILE A 114 -14.98 -6.44 -6.63
N ASN A 115 -14.50 -5.82 -7.70
CA ASN A 115 -14.07 -6.54 -8.89
C ASN A 115 -12.59 -6.94 -8.74
N LYS A 116 -12.27 -8.21 -8.98
CA LYS A 116 -10.88 -8.69 -8.95
C LYS A 116 -10.00 -8.01 -9.99
N ASP A 117 -10.57 -7.59 -11.12
CA ASP A 117 -9.84 -6.90 -12.19
C ASP A 117 -9.44 -5.48 -11.78
N GLU A 118 -10.17 -4.89 -10.83
CA GLU A 118 -9.89 -3.55 -10.28
C GLU A 118 -8.77 -3.57 -9.24
N ALA A 119 -8.46 -4.76 -8.70
CA ALA A 119 -7.49 -4.92 -7.64
C ALA A 119 -6.04 -4.97 -8.16
N ILE A 120 -5.12 -4.55 -7.29
CA ILE A 120 -3.67 -4.69 -7.47
C ILE A 120 -3.06 -5.53 -6.34
N PRO A 121 -1.97 -6.26 -6.59
CA PRO A 121 -1.24 -6.99 -5.57
C PRO A 121 -0.67 -6.06 -4.49
N MET A 122 -0.67 -6.55 -3.25
CA MET A 122 -0.17 -5.83 -2.08
C MET A 122 0.90 -6.67 -1.36
N ILE A 123 2.03 -6.05 -1.03
CA ILE A 123 3.09 -6.61 -0.19
C ILE A 123 2.96 -5.99 1.21
N ALA A 124 2.74 -6.81 2.24
CA ALA A 124 2.65 -6.34 3.62
C ALA A 124 3.97 -6.54 4.37
N VAL A 125 4.51 -5.46 4.93
CA VAL A 125 5.70 -5.43 5.79
C VAL A 125 5.25 -5.00 7.18
N THR A 126 4.98 -6.00 8.02
CA THR A 126 4.47 -5.80 9.38
C THR A 126 5.57 -5.41 10.34
N THR A 127 5.41 -4.29 11.03
CA THR A 127 6.33 -3.83 12.09
C THR A 127 5.80 -4.10 13.49
N THR A 128 4.55 -4.56 13.61
CA THR A 128 3.93 -4.98 14.86
C THR A 128 3.48 -6.43 14.74
N SER A 129 3.73 -7.23 15.78
CA SER A 129 3.16 -8.57 15.89
C SER A 129 1.76 -8.46 16.51
N GLY A 130 0.77 -8.08 15.71
CA GLY A 130 -0.62 -7.94 16.15
C GLY A 130 -1.56 -7.52 15.01
N THR A 131 -2.55 -8.39 14.76
CA THR A 131 -3.69 -8.40 13.80
C THR A 131 -3.40 -8.12 12.33
#